data_AF-A0A1I4NDI6-F1
#
_entry.id   AF-A0A1I4NDI6-F1
#
_cell.length_a   1.000
_cell.length_b   1.000
_cell.length_c   1.000
_cell.angle_alpha   90.00
_cell.angle_beta   90.00
_cell.angle_gamma   90.00
#
_symmetry.space_group_name_H-M   'P 1'
#
loop_
_entity.id
_entity.type
_entity.pdbx_description
1 polymer ?
#
loop_
_entity_poly.entity_id
_entity_poly.type
_entity_poly.pdbx_seq_one_letter_code
_entity_poly.pdbx_strand_id
1 'polypeptide(L)'
;MPDFGVSDSTTQTFSDKLMMFHMSLIVSAGVGNYATAAAASQRSDLMVDYERLSLEVSRLAKSGADIMIKNNWFEQPPGTKDREKLARNKEE
;
A
#
# COMPACT_ATOMS: atom_id res chain seq x y z
N MET A 1 0.21 -26.81 -34.67
CA MET A 1 0.18 -27.37 -33.30
C MET A 1 -0.38 -26.27 -32.40
N PRO A 2 -1.46 -26.50 -31.64
CA PRO A 2 -1.99 -25.48 -30.72
C PRO A 2 -0.95 -25.21 -29.61
N ASP A 3 -0.85 -23.96 -29.16
CA ASP A 3 0.04 -23.60 -28.05
C ASP A 3 -0.54 -24.15 -26.74
N PHE A 4 0.04 -25.23 -26.22
CA PHE A 4 -0.42 -25.94 -25.03
C PHE A 4 -0.19 -25.15 -23.73
N GLY A 5 0.57 -24.05 -23.79
CA GLY A 5 0.83 -23.18 -22.65
C GLY A 5 -0.17 -22.02 -22.50
N VAL A 6 -1.06 -21.83 -23.47
CA VAL A 6 -2.00 -20.70 -23.50
C VAL A 6 -3.42 -21.20 -23.26
N SER A 7 -4.06 -20.63 -22.23
CA SER A 7 -5.46 -20.89 -21.91
C SER A 7 -6.32 -19.70 -22.33
N ASP A 8 -7.46 -19.95 -23.00
CA ASP A 8 -8.45 -18.92 -23.37
C ASP A 8 -9.31 -18.45 -22.18
N SER A 9 -8.92 -18.81 -20.95
CA SER A 9 -9.65 -18.42 -19.73
C SER A 9 -9.61 -16.91 -19.52
N THR A 10 -10.79 -16.29 -19.51
CA THR A 10 -10.98 -14.87 -19.15
C THR A 10 -11.26 -14.68 -17.65
N THR A 11 -11.43 -15.78 -16.91
CA THR A 11 -11.65 -15.76 -15.46
C THR A 11 -10.39 -15.30 -14.74
N GLN A 12 -10.56 -14.36 -13.80
CA GLN A 12 -9.47 -13.91 -12.93
C GLN A 12 -8.88 -15.08 -12.15
N THR A 13 -7.56 -15.27 -12.30
CA THR A 13 -6.83 -16.38 -11.70
C THR A 13 -6.55 -16.15 -10.21
N PHE A 14 -6.33 -14.90 -9.81
CA PHE A 14 -6.05 -14.51 -8.43
C PHE A 14 -7.21 -13.71 -7.83
N SER A 15 -7.37 -13.80 -6.52
CA SER A 15 -8.41 -13.04 -5.82
C SER A 15 -8.05 -11.56 -5.72
N ASP A 16 -9.09 -10.71 -5.70
CA ASP A 16 -8.95 -9.27 -5.50
C ASP A 16 -8.17 -8.93 -4.21
N LYS A 17 -8.39 -9.69 -3.13
CA LYS A 17 -7.64 -9.53 -1.87
C LYS A 17 -6.13 -9.70 -2.08
N LEU A 18 -5.71 -10.76 -2.80
CA LEU A 18 -4.30 -11.04 -3.06
C LEU A 18 -3.69 -10.00 -4.00
N MET A 19 -4.43 -9.58 -5.02
CA MET A 19 -4.04 -8.52 -5.95
C MET A 19 -3.84 -7.18 -5.23
N MET A 20 -4.78 -6.78 -4.37
CA MET A 20 -4.69 -5.55 -3.58
C MET A 20 -3.52 -5.56 -2.58
N PHE A 21 -3.24 -6.72 -1.97
CA PHE A 21 -2.06 -6.90 -1.12
C PHE A 21 -0.76 -6.66 -1.91
N HIS A 22 -0.62 -7.27 -3.10
CA HIS A 22 0.56 -7.06 -3.95
C HIS A 22 0.68 -5.62 -4.43
N MET A 23 -0.42 -4.98 -4.84
CA MET A 23 -0.42 -3.57 -5.22
C MET A 23 0.06 -2.68 -4.07
N SER A 24 -0.38 -2.95 -2.84
CA SER A 24 0.04 -2.21 -1.66
C SER A 24 1.55 -2.37 -1.40
N LEU A 25 2.09 -3.57 -1.59
CA LEU A 25 3.53 -3.85 -1.47
C LEU A 25 4.34 -3.09 -2.54
N ILE A 26 3.91 -3.14 -3.80
CA ILE A 26 4.56 -2.45 -4.92
C ILE A 26 4.55 -0.93 -4.68
N VAL A 27 3.41 -0.38 -4.27
CA VAL A 27 3.26 1.05 -3.98
C VAL A 27 4.19 1.48 -2.83
N SER A 28 4.25 0.70 -1.74
CA SER A 28 5.15 0.99 -0.62
C SER A 28 6.62 0.97 -1.05
N ALA A 29 7.02 0.00 -1.88
CA ALA A 29 8.38 -0.05 -2.42
C ALA A 29 8.66 1.13 -3.37
N GLY A 30 7.68 1.52 -4.20
CA GLY A 30 7.78 2.66 -5.11
C GLY A 30 8.02 3.98 -4.39
N VAL A 31 7.30 4.24 -3.29
CA VAL A 31 7.53 5.43 -2.46
C VAL A 31 8.95 5.45 -1.91
N GLY A 32 9.44 4.32 -1.39
CA GLY A 32 10.82 4.21 -0.90
C GLY A 32 11.87 4.44 -1.99
N ASN A 33 11.63 3.95 -3.20
CA ASN A 33 12.50 4.18 -4.35
C ASN A 33 12.55 5.66 -4.74
N TYR A 34 11.42 6.36 -4.75
CA TYR A 34 11.40 7.80 -5.05
C TYR A 34 12.10 8.63 -3.98
N ALA A 35 11.89 8.33 -2.69
CA ALA A 35 12.61 9.00 -1.61
C ALA A 35 14.13 8.78 -1.72
N THR A 36 14.55 7.55 -2.02
CA THR A 36 15.98 7.23 -2.23
C THR A 36 16.55 7.95 -3.45
N ALA A 37 15.81 8.00 -4.56
CA ALA A 37 16.23 8.68 -5.78
C ALA A 37 16.32 10.20 -5.58
N ALA A 38 15.38 10.80 -4.85
CA ALA A 38 15.40 12.21 -4.48
C ALA A 38 16.64 12.53 -3.65
N ALA A 39 16.95 11.73 -2.63
CA ALA A 39 18.11 11.90 -1.76
C ALA A 39 19.45 11.72 -2.49
N ALA A 40 19.52 10.81 -3.47
CA ALA A 40 20.71 10.58 -4.27
C ALA A 40 20.88 11.59 -5.42
N SER A 41 19.83 12.34 -5.78
CA SER A 41 19.86 13.28 -6.89
C SER A 41 20.66 14.53 -6.53
N GLN A 42 21.72 14.80 -7.31
CA GLN A 42 22.45 16.07 -7.26
C GLN A 42 21.71 17.19 -8.04
N ARG A 43 20.67 16.82 -8.77
CA ARG A 43 19.85 17.71 -9.60
C ARG A 43 18.57 18.07 -8.86
N SER A 44 18.41 19.36 -8.57
CA SER A 44 17.27 19.88 -7.78
C SER A 44 15.94 19.79 -8.52
N ASP A 45 15.94 19.90 -9.85
CA ASP A 45 14.75 19.70 -10.68
C ASP A 45 14.24 18.26 -10.58
N LEU A 46 15.13 17.27 -10.70
CA LEU A 46 14.77 15.86 -10.56
C LEU A 46 14.31 15.51 -9.13
N MET A 47 14.94 16.10 -8.10
CA MET A 47 14.51 15.92 -6.72
C MET A 47 13.05 16.36 -6.53
N VAL A 48 12.68 17.53 -7.06
CA VAL A 48 11.29 18.05 -6.98
C VAL A 48 10.31 17.11 -7.70
N ASP A 49 10.70 16.58 -8.86
CA ASP A 49 9.86 15.61 -9.59
C ASP A 49 9.67 14.31 -8.79
N TYR A 50 10.72 13.77 -8.16
CA TYR A 50 10.62 12.58 -7.32
C TYR A 50 9.71 12.80 -6.10
N GLU A 51 9.82 13.96 -5.44
CA GLU A 51 8.93 14.31 -4.32
C GLU A 51 7.47 14.44 -4.76
N ARG A 52 7.23 15.08 -5.93
CA ARG A 52 5.89 15.14 -6.52
C ARG A 52 5.33 13.74 -6.79
N LEU A 53 6.11 12.86 -7.40
CA LEU A 53 5.70 11.47 -7.68
C LEU A 53 5.42 10.69 -6.40
N SER A 54 6.24 10.89 -5.35
CA SER A 54 6.03 10.30 -4.02
C SER A 54 4.67 10.68 -3.43
N LEU A 55 4.25 11.95 -3.57
CA LEU A 55 2.94 12.42 -3.15
C LEU A 55 1.79 11.82 -3.97
N GLU A 56 1.94 11.73 -5.29
CA GLU A 56 0.94 11.12 -6.18
C GLU A 56 0.74 9.63 -5.84
N VAL A 57 1.83 8.89 -5.65
CA VAL A 57 1.78 7.47 -5.28
C VAL A 57 1.23 7.28 -3.85
N SER A 58 1.53 8.19 -2.92
CA SER A 58 0.94 8.15 -1.58
C SER A 58 -0.59 8.33 -1.60
N ARG A 59 -1.12 9.15 -2.52
CA ARG A 59 -2.58 9.27 -2.72
C ARG A 59 -3.18 7.98 -3.28
N LEU A 60 -2.49 7.32 -4.21
CA LEU A 60 -2.90 6.00 -4.72
C LEU A 60 -2.88 4.95 -3.61
N ALA A 61 -1.85 4.94 -2.75
CA ALA A 61 -1.74 4.06 -1.59
C ALA A 61 -2.94 4.20 -0.66
N LYS A 62 -3.34 5.45 -0.36
CA LYS A 62 -4.51 5.74 0.46
C LYS A 62 -5.79 5.17 -0.16
N SER A 63 -6.03 5.42 -1.44
CA SER A 63 -7.21 4.87 -2.13
C SER A 63 -7.24 3.34 -2.10
N GLY A 64 -6.07 2.70 -2.25
CA GLY A 64 -5.94 1.25 -2.10
C GLY A 64 -6.26 0.77 -0.69
N ALA A 65 -5.75 1.47 0.34
CA ALA A 65 -6.04 1.17 1.74
C ALA A 65 -7.54 1.33 2.05
N ASP A 66 -8.20 2.38 1.57
CA ASP A 66 -9.63 2.62 1.75
C ASP A 66 -10.47 1.46 1.16
N ILE A 67 -10.09 0.94 -0.02
CA ILE A 67 -10.73 -0.24 -0.63
C ILE A 67 -10.53 -1.48 0.25
N MET A 68 -9.31 -1.72 0.73
CA MET A 68 -9.02 -2.89 1.57
C MET A 68 -9.75 -2.81 2.92
N ILE A 69 -9.86 -1.63 3.53
CA ILE A 69 -10.64 -1.41 4.75
C ILE A 69 -12.12 -1.70 4.49
N LYS A 70 -12.70 -1.15 3.42
CA LYS A 70 -14.11 -1.35 3.05
C LYS A 70 -14.46 -2.83 2.87
N ASN A 71 -13.53 -3.64 2.37
CA ASN A 71 -13.72 -5.07 2.15
C ASN A 71 -13.25 -5.95 3.35
N ASN A 72 -12.85 -5.35 4.48
CA ASN A 72 -12.28 -6.07 5.63
C ASN A 72 -11.04 -6.92 5.27
N TRP A 73 -10.24 -6.44 4.31
CA TRP A 73 -8.98 -7.06 3.89
C TRP A 73 -7.76 -6.46 4.56
N PHE A 74 -7.89 -5.26 5.12
CA PHE A 74 -6.82 -4.58 5.83
C PHE A 74 -6.92 -4.87 7.34
N GLU A 75 -5.88 -5.48 7.90
CA GLU A 75 -5.84 -5.83 9.31
C GLU A 75 -5.59 -4.58 10.17
N GLN A 76 -6.30 -4.49 11.29
CA GLN A 76 -6.00 -3.49 12.29
C GLN A 76 -4.80 -3.96 13.11
N PRO A 77 -3.68 -3.23 13.12
CA PRO A 77 -2.56 -3.59 13.99
C PRO A 77 -2.97 -3.47 15.46
N PRO A 78 -2.36 -4.25 16.37
CA PRO A 78 -2.65 -4.16 17.79
C PRO A 78 -2.37 -2.75 18.30
N GLY A 79 -3.42 -2.07 18.77
CA GLY A 79 -3.31 -0.74 19.37
C GLY A 79 -2.68 -0.82 20.76
N THR A 80 -2.03 0.27 21.18
CA THR A 80 -1.69 0.44 22.59
C THR A 80 -2.96 0.58 23.42
N LYS A 81 -2.96 0.05 24.64
CA LYS A 81 -4.10 0.23 25.54
C LYS A 81 -4.24 1.72 25.87
N ASP A 82 -5.47 2.23 25.79
CA ASP A 82 -5.79 3.60 26.16
C ASP A 82 -5.51 3.82 27.66
N ARG A 83 -4.46 4.59 27.95
CA ARG A 83 -4.00 4.85 29.32
C ARG A 83 -5.03 5.63 30.13
N GLU A 84 -5.80 6.52 29.52
CA GLU A 84 -6.85 7.29 30.19
C GLU A 84 -8.02 6.38 30.56
N LYS A 85 -8.45 5.52 29.62
CA LYS A 85 -9.49 4.53 29.87
C LYS A 85 -9.07 3.50 30.93
N LEU A 86 -7.80 3.08 30.93
CA LEU A 86 -7.23 2.19 31.95
C LEU A 86 -7.09 2.85 33.33
N ALA A 87 -6.80 4.16 33.38
CA ALA A 87 -6.69 4.89 34.64
C ALA A 87 -8.07 5.16 35.26
N ARG A 88 -9.10 5.39 34.44
CA ARG A 88 -10.48 5.66 34.89
C ARG A 88 -11.28 4.40 35.23
N ASN A 89 -11.01 3.27 34.57
CA ASN A 89 -11.68 1.99 34.83
C ASN A 89 -10.88 1.09 35.78
N LYS A 90 -10.13 1.66 36.73
CA LYS A 90 -9.30 0.91 37.68
C LYS A 90 -10.06 0.44 38.92
N GLU A 91 -11.37 0.65 38.97
CA GLU A 91 -12.28 0.20 40.03
C GLU A 91 -13.29 -0.79 39.44
N GLU A 92 -12.92 -2.07 39.48
CA GLU A 92 -13.72 -3.28 39.78
C GLU A 92 -12.87 -4.54 39.55
#